data_AF-A0A2M7K1S1-F1
#
_entry.id   AF-A0A2M7K1S1-F1
#
_cell.length_a   1.000
_cell.length_b   1.000
_cell.length_c   1.000
_cell.angle_alpha   90.00
_cell.angle_beta   90.00
_cell.angle_gamma   90.00
#
_symmetry.space_group_name_H-M   'P 1'
#
loop_
_entity.id
_entity.type
_entity.pdbx_description
1 polymer ?
#
loop_
_entity_poly.entity_id
_entity_poly.type
_entity_poly.pdbx_seq_one_letter_code
_entity_poly.pdbx_strand_id
1 'polypeptide(L)'
;MKRQNIFLEFLGFGSPRAVVVNFSMILLTLAIIPTAFWDRSPDLCIWHRFILPLVFRHHCPTSGIFASCHVPSCGLTHALSQLLHGDFVSAFDYNKLVFIVFGLIVFLLVWNTIKLIKNNNGRFSR
;
A
#
# COMPACT_ATOMS: atom_id res chain seq x y z
N MET A 1 -13.87 -26.07 -13.82
CA MET A 1 -13.16 -25.79 -12.54
C MET A 1 -11.88 -24.94 -12.63
N LYS A 2 -11.34 -24.57 -13.82
CA LYS A 2 -10.08 -23.78 -13.91
C LYS A 2 -10.21 -22.26 -13.73
N ARG A 3 -11.41 -21.69 -13.95
CA ARG A 3 -11.64 -20.24 -14.00
C ARG A 3 -11.78 -19.56 -12.64
N GLN A 4 -12.28 -20.27 -11.62
CA GLN A 4 -12.43 -19.74 -10.26
C GLN A 4 -11.07 -19.48 -9.59
N ASN A 5 -10.05 -20.28 -9.93
CA ASN A 5 -8.72 -20.16 -9.35
C ASN A 5 -7.97 -18.91 -9.83
N ILE A 6 -8.15 -18.50 -11.09
CA ILE A 6 -7.43 -17.36 -11.68
C ILE A 6 -7.85 -16.04 -11.02
N PHE A 7 -9.15 -15.84 -10.77
CA PHE A 7 -9.64 -14.63 -10.13
C PHE A 7 -9.19 -14.53 -8.66
N LEU A 8 -9.22 -15.65 -7.94
CA LEU A 8 -8.71 -15.73 -6.56
C LEU A 8 -7.19 -15.60 -6.49
N GLU A 9 -6.45 -16.12 -7.48
CA GLU A 9 -4.99 -15.92 -7.59
C GLU A 9 -4.62 -14.45 -7.82
N PHE A 10 -5.46 -13.73 -8.58
CA PHE A 10 -5.27 -12.31 -8.86
C PHE A 10 -5.54 -11.46 -7.62
N LEU A 11 -6.62 -11.76 -6.88
CA LEU A 11 -6.93 -11.09 -5.61
C LEU A 11 -5.98 -11.48 -4.48
N GLY A 12 -5.49 -12.72 -4.47
CA GLY A 12 -4.64 -13.27 -3.42
C GLY A 12 -3.15 -13.00 -3.58
N PHE A 13 -2.74 -12.26 -4.62
CA PHE A 13 -1.32 -11.99 -4.92
C PHE A 13 -0.47 -13.28 -5.01
N GLY A 14 -1.09 -14.41 -5.34
CA GLY A 14 -0.46 -15.74 -5.23
C GLY A 14 0.51 -16.05 -6.36
N SER A 15 0.44 -15.32 -7.48
CA SER A 15 1.34 -15.49 -8.62
C SER A 15 2.27 -14.29 -8.80
N PRO A 16 3.52 -14.50 -9.28
CA PRO A 16 4.44 -13.39 -9.56
C PRO A 16 3.88 -12.36 -10.54
N ARG A 17 3.03 -12.80 -11.49
CA ARG A 17 2.34 -11.92 -12.45
C ARG A 17 1.33 -11.03 -11.74
N ALA A 18 0.49 -11.60 -10.88
CA ALA A 18 -0.52 -10.85 -10.14
C ALA A 18 0.13 -9.80 -9.23
N VAL A 19 1.22 -10.16 -8.54
CA VAL A 19 1.99 -9.21 -7.70
C VAL A 19 2.45 -8.00 -8.50
N VAL A 20 3.08 -8.23 -9.66
CA VAL A 20 3.58 -7.15 -10.51
C VAL A 20 2.45 -6.29 -11.03
N VAL A 21 1.41 -6.90 -11.61
CA VAL A 21 0.28 -6.15 -12.19
C VAL A 21 -0.46 -5.33 -11.13
N ASN A 22 -0.78 -5.92 -9.97
CA ASN A 22 -1.53 -5.23 -8.92
C ASN A 22 -0.76 -4.06 -8.32
N PHE A 23 0.50 -4.27 -7.92
CA PHE A 23 1.29 -3.19 -7.33
C PHE A 23 1.58 -2.08 -8.34
N SER A 24 1.89 -2.42 -9.60
CA SER A 24 2.05 -1.41 -10.65
C SER A 24 0.76 -0.61 -10.89
N MET A 25 -0.40 -1.27 -10.91
CA MET A 25 -1.70 -0.60 -11.07
C MET A 25 -2.00 0.34 -9.88
N ILE A 26 -1.73 -0.10 -8.65
CA ILE A 26 -1.91 0.72 -7.45
C ILE A 26 -1.01 1.97 -7.50
N LEU A 27 0.29 1.79 -7.76
CA LEU A 27 1.24 2.90 -7.83
C LEU A 27 0.88 3.88 -8.96
N LEU A 28 0.51 3.37 -10.14
CA LEU A 28 0.10 4.20 -11.26
C LEU A 28 -1.15 5.02 -10.92
N THR A 29 -2.15 4.39 -10.29
CA THR A 29 -3.37 5.09 -9.87
C THR A 29 -3.05 6.21 -8.89
N LEU A 30 -2.17 5.98 -7.93
CA LEU A 30 -1.76 7.00 -6.95
C LEU A 30 -0.87 8.10 -7.53
N ALA A 31 -0.14 7.82 -8.62
CA ALA A 31 0.64 8.81 -9.34
C ALA A 31 -0.22 9.69 -10.26
N ILE A 32 -1.35 9.18 -10.76
CA ILE A 32 -2.27 9.94 -11.61
C ILE A 32 -3.23 10.82 -10.77
N ILE A 33 -3.68 10.31 -9.63
CA ILE A 33 -4.63 11.02 -8.78
C ILE A 33 -3.89 12.10 -7.97
N PRO A 34 -4.32 13.38 -8.04
CA PRO A 34 -3.66 14.45 -7.30
C PRO A 34 -3.73 14.21 -5.79
N THR A 35 -2.65 14.55 -5.09
CA THR A 35 -2.52 14.40 -3.63
C THR A 35 -3.67 15.04 -2.86
N ALA A 36 -4.20 16.18 -3.32
CA ALA A 36 -5.31 16.89 -2.70
C ALA A 36 -6.60 16.05 -2.58
N PHE A 37 -6.83 15.08 -3.47
CA PHE A 37 -7.98 14.18 -3.37
C PHE A 37 -7.93 13.32 -2.09
N TRP A 38 -6.72 13.08 -1.59
CA TRP A 38 -6.45 12.24 -0.44
C TRP A 38 -6.43 13.02 0.88
N ASP A 39 -6.61 14.34 0.88
CA ASP A 39 -6.56 15.15 2.11
C ASP A 39 -7.69 14.76 3.08
N ARG A 40 -8.79 14.20 2.57
CA ARG A 40 -9.88 13.57 3.35
C ARG A 40 -9.56 12.17 3.89
N SER A 41 -8.37 11.63 3.63
CA SER A 41 -8.00 10.27 4.02
C SER A 41 -7.94 10.01 5.54
N PRO A 42 -7.60 10.97 6.43
CA PRO A 42 -7.73 10.78 7.87
C PRO A 42 -9.16 10.41 8.29
N ASP A 43 -10.16 11.06 7.68
CA ASP A 43 -11.58 10.86 8.00
C ASP A 43 -12.13 9.52 7.47
N LEU A 44 -11.50 9.00 6.42
CA LEU A 44 -11.82 7.68 5.85
C LEU A 44 -11.20 6.54 6.65
N CYS A 45 -10.28 6.84 7.56
CA CYS A 45 -9.56 5.82 8.29
C CYS A 45 -10.44 5.14 9.34
N ILE A 46 -10.49 3.80 9.31
CA ILE A 46 -11.30 2.99 10.24
C ILE A 46 -10.96 3.31 11.70
N TRP A 47 -9.69 3.64 11.97
CA TRP A 47 -9.28 4.01 13.31
C TRP A 47 -10.00 5.25 13.84
N HIS A 48 -9.93 6.37 13.12
CA HIS A 48 -10.52 7.64 13.55
C HIS A 48 -12.05 7.56 13.56
N ARG A 49 -12.63 6.88 12.56
CA ARG A 49 -14.07 6.80 12.39
C ARG A 49 -14.78 5.77 13.26
N PHE A 50 -14.13 4.64 13.58
CA PHE A 50 -14.76 3.53 14.29
C PHE A 50 -14.00 3.10 15.55
N ILE A 51 -12.69 2.88 15.51
CA ILE A 51 -11.98 2.31 16.67
C ILE A 51 -11.83 3.32 17.81
N LEU A 52 -11.47 4.57 17.50
CA LEU A 52 -11.30 5.62 18.51
C LEU A 52 -12.62 5.91 19.26
N PRO A 53 -13.78 6.05 18.58
CA PRO A 53 -15.07 6.18 19.25
C PRO A 53 -15.51 4.92 20.02
N LEU A 54 -15.37 3.73 19.40
CA LEU A 54 -15.93 2.49 19.95
C LEU A 54 -15.12 1.93 21.12
N VAL A 55 -13.79 1.96 21.03
CA VAL A 55 -12.88 1.34 22.02
C VAL A 55 -12.37 2.37 23.03
N PHE A 56 -12.00 3.56 22.55
CA PHE A 56 -11.36 4.58 23.39
C PHE A 56 -12.27 5.76 23.73
N ARG A 57 -13.57 5.72 23.36
CA ARG A 57 -14.54 6.80 23.60
C ARG A 57 -14.01 8.19 23.22
N HIS A 58 -13.41 8.30 22.04
CA HIS A 58 -12.77 9.53 21.52
C HIS A 58 -11.54 10.03 22.31
N HIS A 59 -11.06 9.27 23.30
CA HIS A 59 -9.80 9.59 23.96
C HIS A 59 -8.65 8.94 23.21
N CYS A 60 -7.51 9.63 23.13
CA CYS A 60 -6.34 9.08 22.49
C CYS A 60 -5.52 8.27 23.50
N PRO A 61 -5.13 7.03 23.17
CA PRO A 61 -4.31 6.21 24.06
C PRO A 61 -2.94 6.89 24.28
N THR A 62 -2.44 6.85 25.50
CA THR A 62 -1.19 7.52 25.91
C THR A 62 0.03 6.61 25.89
N SER A 63 -0.16 5.31 25.65
CA SER A 63 0.90 4.30 25.64
C SER A 63 0.63 3.19 24.61
N GLY A 64 1.69 2.48 24.22
CA GLY A 64 1.64 1.39 23.25
C GLY A 64 1.79 1.81 21.80
N ILE A 65 1.56 0.87 20.88
CA ILE A 65 1.78 1.05 19.42
C ILE A 65 0.82 2.08 18.82
N PHE A 66 -0.32 2.31 19.48
CA PHE A 66 -1.32 3.29 19.07
C PHE A 66 -1.22 4.60 19.83
N ALA A 67 -0.15 4.84 20.62
CA ALA A 67 -0.02 6.03 21.44
C ALA A 67 -0.10 7.32 20.61
N SER A 68 -0.84 8.30 21.13
CA SER A 68 -1.27 9.53 20.43
C SER A 68 -2.40 9.28 19.42
N CYS A 69 -3.15 10.32 19.05
CA CYS A 69 -4.23 10.20 18.06
C CYS A 69 -3.72 9.86 16.64
N HIS A 70 -2.41 9.72 16.45
CA HIS A 70 -1.73 9.50 15.19
C HIS A 70 -1.41 8.03 15.03
N VAL A 71 -2.24 7.29 14.29
CA VAL A 71 -1.96 5.87 14.07
C VAL A 71 -1.08 5.62 12.85
N PRO A 72 -0.17 4.64 12.93
CA PRO A 72 0.81 4.36 11.88
C PRO A 72 0.20 3.87 10.56
N SER A 73 -1.06 3.45 10.53
CA SER A 73 -1.71 2.95 9.30
C SER A 73 -2.58 3.99 8.59
N CYS A 74 -2.98 5.07 9.26
CA CYS A 74 -3.85 6.07 8.63
C CYS A 74 -3.10 6.90 7.60
N GLY A 75 -3.76 7.09 6.45
CA GLY A 75 -3.26 7.81 5.28
C GLY A 75 -1.87 7.39 4.78
N LEU A 76 -1.52 6.10 4.93
CA LEU A 76 -0.45 5.48 4.16
C LEU A 76 -0.63 5.74 2.65
N THR A 77 -1.88 5.72 2.16
CA THR A 77 -2.24 6.06 0.78
C THR A 77 -1.92 7.50 0.41
N HIS A 78 -2.18 8.46 1.31
CA HIS A 78 -1.87 9.88 1.10
C HIS A 78 -0.36 10.11 1.12
N ALA A 79 0.34 9.58 2.13
CA ALA A 79 1.79 9.63 2.20
C ALA A 79 2.45 8.99 0.97
N LEU A 80 1.92 7.85 0.50
CA LEU A 80 2.43 7.19 -0.71
C LEU A 80 2.17 8.03 -1.97
N SER A 81 1.02 8.71 -2.04
CA SER A 81 0.73 9.67 -3.12
C SER A 81 1.69 10.86 -3.08
N GLN A 82 1.95 11.46 -1.91
CA GLN A 82 2.93 12.53 -1.74
C GLN A 82 4.34 12.10 -2.16
N LEU A 83 4.75 10.90 -1.74
CA LEU A 83 6.03 10.31 -2.12
C LEU A 83 6.15 10.14 -3.65
N LEU A 84 5.09 9.66 -4.31
CA LEU A 84 5.05 9.50 -5.76
C LEU A 84 5.04 10.83 -6.53
N HIS A 85 4.56 11.91 -5.92
CA HIS A 85 4.61 13.27 -6.47
C HIS A 85 5.91 14.02 -6.12
N GLY A 86 6.84 13.37 -5.40
CA GLY A 86 8.15 13.92 -5.05
C GLY A 86 8.18 14.77 -3.78
N ASP A 87 7.09 14.84 -3.02
CA ASP A 87 7.06 15.53 -1.73
C ASP A 87 7.46 14.58 -0.59
N PHE A 88 8.77 14.35 -0.46
CA PHE A 88 9.33 13.41 0.51
C PHE A 88 9.21 13.88 1.95
N VAL A 89 9.27 15.19 2.19
CA VAL A 89 9.22 15.77 3.54
C VAL A 89 7.80 15.62 4.08
N SER A 90 6.79 16.07 3.32
CA SER A 90 5.40 15.91 3.74
C SER A 90 5.02 14.43 3.86
N ALA A 91 5.50 13.57 2.96
CA ALA A 91 5.24 12.13 3.06
C ALA A 91 5.79 11.51 4.36
N PHE A 92 6.99 11.92 4.78
CA PHE A 92 7.61 11.44 6.02
C PHE A 92 6.86 11.92 7.26
N ASP A 93 6.51 13.21 7.28
CA ASP A 93 5.80 13.84 8.39
C ASP A 93 4.39 13.27 8.54
N TYR A 94 3.75 12.94 7.41
CA TYR A 94 2.43 12.32 7.41
C TYR A 94 2.47 10.87 7.92
N ASN A 95 3.36 10.04 7.37
CA ASN A 95 3.51 8.65 7.81
C ASN A 95 4.92 8.11 7.57
N LYS A 96 5.71 8.00 8.65
CA LYS A 96 7.09 7.48 8.62
C LYS A 96 7.21 6.06 8.04
N LEU A 97 6.18 5.22 8.18
CA LEU A 97 6.18 3.87 7.62
C LEU A 97 6.11 3.86 6.09
N VAL A 98 5.74 4.98 5.45
CA VAL A 98 5.60 5.06 4.00
C VAL A 98 6.87 4.64 3.27
N PHE A 99 8.05 4.99 3.79
CA PHE A 99 9.32 4.63 3.17
C PHE A 99 9.62 3.14 3.27
N ILE A 100 9.29 2.51 4.41
CA ILE A 100 9.45 1.08 4.61
C ILE A 100 8.49 0.32 3.67
N VAL A 101 7.23 0.74 3.63
CA VAL A 101 6.21 0.13 2.77
C VAL A 101 6.56 0.32 1.30
N PHE A 102 6.94 1.53 0.89
CA PHE A 102 7.35 1.81 -0.49
C PHE A 102 8.56 0.98 -0.88
N GLY A 103 9.58 0.90 -0.03
CA GLY A 103 10.75 0.04 -0.25
C GLY A 103 10.38 -1.43 -0.41
N LEU A 104 9.46 -1.95 0.42
CA LEU A 104 8.96 -3.32 0.30
C LEU A 104 8.19 -3.55 -1.02
N ILE A 105 7.35 -2.59 -1.44
CA ILE A 105 6.63 -2.67 -2.71
C ILE A 105 7.62 -2.71 -3.87
N VAL A 106 8.62 -1.82 -3.89
CA VAL A 106 9.66 -1.80 -4.95
C VAL A 106 10.43 -3.12 -4.94
N PHE A 107 10.84 -3.61 -3.77
CA PHE A 107 11.52 -4.90 -3.65
C PHE A 107 10.69 -6.05 -4.22
N LEU A 108 9.40 -6.14 -3.85
CA LEU A 108 8.50 -7.18 -4.35
C LEU A 108 8.28 -7.07 -5.87
N LEU A 109 8.15 -5.86 -6.41
CA LEU A 109 8.05 -5.61 -7.85
C LEU A 109 9.30 -6.10 -8.58
N VAL A 110 10.49 -5.68 -8.14
CA VAL A 110 11.77 -6.06 -8.77
C VAL A 110 11.98 -7.57 -8.69
N TRP A 111 11.81 -8.16 -7.51
CA TRP A 111 12.01 -9.59 -7.29
C TRP A 111 11.08 -10.44 -8.17
N ASN A 112 9.79 -10.12 -8.18
CA ASN A 112 8.83 -10.87 -8.99
C ASN A 112 9.02 -10.63 -10.49
N THR A 113 9.44 -9.45 -10.90
CA THR A 113 9.80 -9.16 -12.30
C THR A 113 10.99 -10.01 -12.76
N ILE A 114 12.06 -10.09 -11.95
CA ILE A 114 13.20 -10.98 -12.23
C ILE A 114 12.76 -12.44 -12.35
N LYS A 115 11.89 -12.89 -11.42
CA LYS A 115 11.33 -14.25 -11.46
C LYS A 115 10.53 -14.51 -12.74
N LEU A 116 9.77 -13.53 -13.23
CA LEU A 116 9.02 -13.63 -14.48
C LEU A 116 9.92 -13.70 -15.70
N ILE A 117 10.96 -12.86 -15.77
CA ILE A 117 11.92 -12.85 -16.88
C ILE A 117 12.65 -14.20 -16.96
N LYS A 118 13.16 -14.71 -15.83
CA LYS A 118 13.83 -16.02 -15.77
C LYS A 118 12.93 -17.16 -16.22
N ASN A 119 11.66 -17.16 -15.79
CA ASN A 119 10.73 -18.22 -16.12
C ASN A 119 10.26 -18.18 -17.59
N ASN A 120 10.18 -17.00 -18.20
CA ASN A 120 9.88 -16.85 -19.63
C ASN A 120 11.06 -17.34 -20.50
N ASN A 121 12.30 -17.00 -20.14
CA ASN A 121 13.50 -17.47 -20.87
C ASN A 121 13.63 -18.99 -20.85
N GLY A 122 13.28 -19.65 -19.74
CA GLY A 122 13.26 -21.12 -19.65
C GLY A 122 12.19 -21.79 -20.52
N ARG A 123 11.17 -21.04 -20.98
CA ARG A 123 10.09 -21.51 -21.85
C ARG A 123 10.41 -21.38 -23.34
N PHE A 124 11.36 -20.50 -23.69
CA PHE A 124 11.79 -20.24 -25.07
C PHE A 124 13.02 -21.08 -25.48
N SER A 125 13.64 -21.78 -24.52
CA SER A 125 14.82 -22.63 -24.73
C SER A 125 14.49 -24.14 -24.79
N ARG A 126 13.20 -24.49 -24.93
CA ARG A 126 12.69 -25.83 -25.29
C ARG A 126 11.82 -25.69 -26.53
#